data_AF-A0A7T5E189-F1
#
_entry.id   AF-A0A7T5E189-F1
#
_cell.length_a   1.000
_cell.length_b   1.000
_cell.length_c   1.000
_cell.angle_alpha   90.00
_cell.angle_beta   90.00
_cell.angle_gamma   90.00
#
_symmetry.space_group_name_H-M   'P 1'
#
loop_
_entity.id
_entity.type
_entity.pdbx_description
1 polymer ?
#
loop_
_entity_poly.entity_id
_entity_poly.type
_entity_poly.pdbx_seq_one_letter_code
_entity_poly.pdbx_strand_id
1 'polypeptide(L)'
;MIIMEAQTSTSLLNAVKARAIELWGEEDWFKELVKEYVRLENQQSGEAKPASYMNRRNQIQRALDTGGCRLDTALLLVAAVGHKLQMVKVVTEVIDF
;
A
#
# COMPACT_ATOMS: atom_id res chain seq x y z
N MET A 1 -14.53 12.63 23.57
CA MET A 1 -13.82 13.17 22.39
C MET A 1 -12.92 12.06 21.87
N ILE A 2 -13.35 11.36 20.82
CA ILE A 2 -12.49 10.36 20.17
C ILE A 2 -11.60 11.16 19.23
N ILE A 3 -10.33 11.31 19.59
CA ILE A 3 -9.32 11.88 18.69
C ILE A 3 -9.11 10.82 17.61
N MET A 4 -9.73 11.03 16.45
CA MET A 4 -9.51 10.20 15.28
C MET A 4 -8.17 10.65 14.68
N GLU A 5 -7.07 9.97 15.04
CA GLU A 5 -5.76 10.28 14.47
C GLU A 5 -5.79 10.11 12.96
N ALA A 6 -5.38 11.14 12.23
CA ALA A 6 -5.22 11.06 10.79
C ALA A 6 -4.13 10.04 10.47
N GLN A 7 -4.49 8.90 9.87
CA GLN A 7 -3.50 7.93 9.40
C GLN A 7 -2.68 8.55 8.27
N THR A 8 -1.38 8.69 8.49
CA THR A 8 -0.42 9.13 7.47
C THR A 8 -0.10 7.97 6.50
N SER A 9 0.39 8.28 5.30
CA SER A 9 0.84 7.28 4.34
C SER A 9 1.89 6.33 4.94
N THR A 10 2.77 6.86 5.79
CA THR A 10 3.77 6.07 6.52
C THR A 10 3.12 5.07 7.47
N SER A 11 2.11 5.48 8.22
CA SER A 11 1.40 4.60 9.16
C SER A 11 0.69 3.46 8.42
N LEU A 12 0.08 3.77 7.27
CA LEU A 12 -0.54 2.77 6.41
C LEU A 12 0.48 1.75 5.89
N LEU A 13 1.61 2.22 5.35
CA LEU A 13 2.65 1.35 4.80
C LEU A 13 3.31 0.47 5.87
N ASN A 14 3.47 0.98 7.09
CA ASN A 14 3.94 0.19 8.22
C ASN A 14 2.92 -0.90 8.60
N ALA A 15 1.63 -0.59 8.59
CA ALA A 15 0.58 -1.58 8.85
C ALA A 15 0.55 -2.68 7.76
N VAL A 16 0.72 -2.30 6.48
CA VAL A 16 0.86 -3.26 5.38
C VAL A 16 2.07 -4.17 5.60
N LYS A 17 3.24 -3.60 5.94
CA LYS A 17 4.45 -4.39 6.20
C LYS A 17 4.25 -5.36 7.36
N ALA A 18 3.75 -4.88 8.50
CA ALA A 18 3.48 -5.71 9.66
C ALA A 18 2.54 -6.87 9.30
N ARG A 19 1.47 -6.59 8.55
CA ARG A 19 0.53 -7.61 8.12
C ARG A 19 1.16 -8.61 7.14
N ALA A 20 1.99 -8.15 6.21
CA ALA A 20 2.71 -9.03 5.29
C ALA A 20 3.63 -10.00 6.05
N ILE A 21 4.33 -9.51 7.09
CA ILE A 21 5.17 -10.33 7.96
C ILE A 21 4.33 -11.38 8.70
N GLU A 22 3.15 -11.02 9.22
CA GLU A 22 2.25 -11.99 9.86
C GLU A 22 1.76 -13.09 8.90
N LEU A 23 1.54 -12.76 7.63
CA LEU A 23 1.01 -13.70 6.64
C LEU A 23 2.08 -14.66 6.09
N TRP A 24 3.30 -14.17 5.88
CA TRP A 24 4.31 -14.89 5.10
C TRP A 24 5.65 -15.05 5.83
N GLY A 25 5.82 -14.48 7.02
CA GLY A 25 7.05 -14.54 7.81
C GLY A 25 8.10 -13.49 7.44
N GLU A 26 9.04 -13.24 8.36
CA GLU A 26 10.05 -12.17 8.26
C GLU A 26 10.99 -12.33 7.05
N GLU A 27 11.25 -13.57 6.61
CA GLU A 27 12.19 -13.85 5.51
C GLU A 27 11.54 -13.69 4.13
N ASP A 28 10.24 -13.99 3.99
CA ASP A 28 9.56 -14.11 2.70
C ASP A 28 8.55 -12.98 2.42
N TRP A 29 8.12 -12.21 3.44
CA TRP A 29 7.02 -11.24 3.30
C TRP A 29 7.16 -10.30 2.12
N PHE A 30 8.37 -9.79 1.87
CA PHE A 30 8.56 -8.79 0.84
C PHE A 30 8.39 -9.38 -0.57
N LYS A 31 8.92 -10.59 -0.77
CA LYS A 31 8.80 -11.32 -2.03
C LYS A 31 7.34 -11.67 -2.33
N GLU A 32 6.62 -12.18 -1.33
CA GLU A 32 5.20 -12.56 -1.50
C GLU A 32 4.29 -11.33 -1.65
N LEU A 33 4.55 -10.24 -0.93
CA LEU A 33 3.84 -8.96 -1.11
C LEU A 33 3.97 -8.43 -2.54
N VAL A 34 5.18 -8.45 -3.10
CA VAL A 34 5.42 -7.98 -4.48
C VAL A 34 4.72 -8.90 -5.50
N LYS A 35 4.75 -10.22 -5.30
CA LYS A 35 4.03 -11.16 -6.16
C LYS A 35 2.53 -10.89 -6.15
N GLU A 36 1.93 -10.72 -4.98
CA GLU A 36 0.50 -10.47 -4.88
C GLU A 36 0.09 -9.11 -5.43
N TYR A 37 0.89 -8.09 -5.19
CA TYR A 37 0.70 -6.78 -5.83
C TYR A 37 0.65 -6.91 -7.35
N VAL A 38 1.65 -7.60 -7.95
CA VAL A 38 1.74 -7.79 -9.41
C VAL A 38 0.57 -8.61 -9.93
N ARG A 39 0.15 -9.65 -9.20
CA ARG A 39 -1.02 -10.46 -9.57
C ARG A 39 -2.27 -9.59 -9.63
N LEU A 40 -2.53 -8.77 -8.60
CA LEU A 40 -3.69 -7.88 -8.53
C LEU A 40 -3.66 -6.79 -9.60
N GLU A 41 -2.50 -6.15 -9.81
CA GLU A 41 -2.33 -5.12 -10.82
C GLU A 41 -2.63 -5.67 -12.24
N ASN A 42 -2.10 -6.86 -12.56
CA ASN A 42 -2.34 -7.50 -13.85
C ASN A 42 -3.80 -7.95 -14.05
N GLN A 43 -4.51 -8.28 -12.97
CA GLN A 43 -5.94 -8.58 -13.04
C GLN A 43 -6.79 -7.34 -13.32
N GLN A 44 -6.39 -6.18 -12.80
CA GLN A 44 -7.13 -4.93 -12.98
C GLN A 44 -6.84 -4.22 -14.30
N SER A 45 -5.61 -4.34 -14.79
CA SER A 45 -5.12 -3.52 -15.90
C SER A 45 -5.65 -3.96 -17.27
N GLY A 46 -5.99 -5.24 -17.47
CA GLY A 46 -6.47 -5.75 -18.78
C GLY A 46 -5.48 -5.51 -19.94
N GLU A 47 -4.26 -5.06 -19.65
CA GLU A 47 -3.28 -4.59 -20.61
C GLU A 47 -2.55 -5.73 -21.33
N ALA A 48 -2.11 -5.45 -22.56
CA ALA A 48 -1.35 -6.37 -23.40
C ALA A 48 0.06 -6.68 -22.87
N LYS A 49 0.58 -5.90 -21.90
CA LYS A 49 1.88 -6.15 -21.25
C LYS A 49 1.72 -6.22 -19.73
N PRO A 50 1.84 -7.41 -19.13
CA PRO A 50 1.77 -7.54 -17.69
C PRO A 50 2.92 -6.80 -16.99
N ALA A 51 2.63 -6.21 -15.84
CA ALA A 51 3.62 -5.64 -14.94
C ALA A 51 4.65 -6.69 -14.54
N SER A 52 5.93 -6.34 -14.66
CA SER A 52 7.04 -7.22 -14.29
C SER A 52 7.34 -7.12 -12.80
N TYR A 53 7.55 -8.28 -12.16
CA TYR A 53 7.99 -8.41 -10.77
C TYR A 53 9.20 -7.51 -10.45
N MET A 54 10.22 -7.51 -11.30
CA MET A 54 11.44 -6.74 -11.05
C MET A 54 11.20 -5.23 -11.02
N ASN A 55 10.29 -4.74 -11.87
CA ASN A 55 9.94 -3.32 -11.92
C ASN A 55 9.18 -2.90 -10.66
N ARG A 56 8.21 -3.72 -10.23
CA ARG A 56 7.38 -3.44 -9.05
C ARG A 56 8.13 -3.63 -7.74
N ARG A 57 9.05 -4.59 -7.66
CA ARG A 57 9.90 -4.78 -6.47
C ARG A 57 10.59 -3.48 -6.05
N ASN A 58 11.28 -2.82 -6.97
CA ASN A 58 12.02 -1.59 -6.67
C ASN A 58 11.10 -0.40 -6.38
N GLN A 59 9.91 -0.36 -6.98
CA GLN A 59 8.91 0.66 -6.69
C GLN A 59 8.35 0.50 -5.28
N ILE A 60 7.94 -0.72 -4.91
CA ILE A 60 7.37 -1.03 -3.60
C ILE A 60 8.42 -0.85 -2.50
N GLN A 61 9.66 -1.28 -2.74
CA GLN A 61 10.75 -1.04 -1.79
C GLN A 61 10.89 0.44 -1.46
N ARG A 62 10.97 1.30 -2.49
CA ARG A 62 11.06 2.76 -2.30
C ARG A 62 9.84 3.33 -1.60
N ALA A 63 8.65 2.81 -1.86
CA ALA A 63 7.44 3.25 -1.17
C ALA A 63 7.54 2.99 0.33
N LEU A 64 7.96 1.78 0.72
CA LEU A 64 8.14 1.39 2.12
C LEU A 64 9.27 2.18 2.79
N ASP A 65 10.40 2.39 2.11
CA ASP A 65 11.56 3.09 2.66
C ASP A 65 11.29 4.59 2.89
N THR A 66 10.55 5.23 1.97
CA THR A 66 10.26 6.67 2.04
C THR A 66 8.95 6.98 2.78
N GLY A 67 8.13 5.97 3.08
CA GLY A 67 6.81 6.14 3.67
C GLY A 67 5.81 6.85 2.75
N GLY A 68 6.06 6.86 1.44
CA GLY A 68 5.27 7.61 0.46
C GLY A 68 5.05 6.85 -0.84
N CYS A 69 3.81 6.84 -1.33
CA CYS A 69 3.46 6.30 -2.63
C CYS A 69 2.20 6.97 -3.20
N ARG A 70 1.86 6.65 -4.45
CA ARG A 70 0.59 7.05 -5.05
C ARG A 70 -0.57 6.26 -4.43
N LEU A 71 -1.77 6.83 -4.50
CA LEU A 71 -2.98 6.27 -3.89
C LEU A 71 -3.34 4.89 -4.46
N ASP A 72 -3.21 4.70 -5.77
CA ASP A 72 -3.40 3.43 -6.47
C ASP A 72 -2.49 2.32 -5.91
N THR A 73 -1.22 2.66 -5.67
CA THR A 73 -0.21 1.78 -5.11
C THR A 73 -0.58 1.41 -3.67
N ALA A 74 -0.98 2.38 -2.86
CA ALA A 74 -1.40 2.14 -1.48
C ALA A 74 -2.62 1.21 -1.41
N LEU A 75 -3.63 1.43 -2.25
CA LEU A 75 -4.83 0.60 -2.33
C LEU A 75 -4.50 -0.85 -2.72
N LEU A 76 -3.66 -1.04 -3.75
CA LEU A 76 -3.22 -2.37 -4.19
C LEU A 76 -2.39 -3.08 -3.13
N LEU A 77 -1.51 -2.37 -2.41
CA LEU A 77 -0.72 -2.94 -1.32
C LEU A 77 -1.59 -3.44 -0.16
N VAL A 78 -2.63 -2.69 0.20
CA VAL A 78 -3.60 -3.14 1.21
C VAL A 78 -4.39 -4.34 0.72
N ALA A 79 -4.84 -4.32 -0.53
CA ALA A 79 -5.55 -5.44 -1.12
C ALA A 79 -4.67 -6.71 -1.17
N ALA A 80 -3.36 -6.55 -1.44
CA ALA A 80 -2.39 -7.64 -1.48
C ALA A 80 -2.25 -8.35 -0.12
N VAL A 81 -2.37 -7.62 1.00
CA VAL A 81 -2.38 -8.20 2.36
C VAL A 81 -3.79 -8.56 2.86
N GLY A 82 -4.77 -8.63 1.95
CA GLY A 82 -6.14 -9.07 2.23
C GLY A 82 -6.97 -8.12 3.08
N HIS A 83 -6.56 -6.87 3.24
CA HIS A 83 -7.30 -5.88 4.03
C HIS A 83 -8.29 -5.08 3.19
N LYS A 84 -9.36 -4.60 3.84
CA LYS A 84 -10.27 -3.61 3.27
C LYS A 84 -9.90 -2.25 3.86
N LEU A 85 -9.58 -1.28 3.00
CA LEU A 85 -9.31 0.09 3.40
C LEU A 85 -10.62 0.91 3.43
N GLN A 86 -10.81 1.70 4.47
CA GLN A 86 -11.80 2.79 4.50
C GLN A 86 -11.04 4.10 4.63
N MET A 87 -11.08 4.94 3.59
CA MET A 87 -10.43 6.26 3.59
C MET A 87 -11.47 7.36 3.77
N VAL A 88 -11.16 8.30 4.65
CA VAL A 88 -11.95 9.53 4.88
C VAL A 88 -11.09 10.72 4.47
N LYS A 89 -11.56 11.51 3.50
CA LYS A 89 -10.91 12.77 3.12
C LYS A 89 -11.30 13.83 4.15
N VAL A 90 -10.34 14.29 4.95
CA VAL A 90 -10.52 15.46 5.82
C VAL A 90 -10.05 16.69 5.04
N VAL A 91 -10.98 17.57 4.68
CA VAL A 91 -10.66 18.87 4.10
C VAL A 91 -10.56 19.86 5.25
N THR A 92 -9.37 20.41 5.47
CA THR A 92 -9.16 21.46 6.46
C THR A 92 -9.16 22.78 5.71
N GLU A 93 -10.29 23.48 5.70
CA GLU A 93 -10.33 24.87 5.25
C GLU A 93 -9.82 25.74 6.39
N VAL A 94 -8.69 26.42 6.17
CA VAL A 94 -8.25 27.51 7.04
C VAL A 94 -9.16 28.69 6.72
N ILE A 95 -10.13 28.96 7.59
CA ILE A 95 -10.89 30.20 7.54
C ILE A 95 -10.02 31.25 8.24
N ASP A 96 -9.31 32.06 7.46
CA ASP A 96 -8.67 33.28 7.97
C ASP A 96 -9.79 34.24 8.39
N PHE A 97 -9.84 34.58 9.69
CA PHE A 97 -10.72 35.60 10.27
C PHE A 97 -10.06 36.98 10.22
#